data_AF-A0A564ZB26-F1
#
_entry.id   AF-A0A564ZB26-F1
#
_cell.length_a   1.000
_cell.length_b   1.000
_cell.length_c   1.000
_cell.angle_alpha   90.00
_cell.angle_beta   90.00
_cell.angle_gamma   90.00
#
_symmetry.space_group_name_H-M   'P 1'
#
loop_
_entity.id
_entity.type
_entity.pdbx_description
1 polymer ?
#
loop_
_entity_poly.entity_id
_entity_poly.type
_entity_poly.pdbx_seq_one_letter_code
_entity_poly.pdbx_strand_id
1 'polypeptide(L)'
;MAEHKGSMFGGSDLTKSPTQKVFESRLHAALHSCLNAPCIWTECESKSVGPSCHLNEGFWRRLRGTEGTRRIWLSASLNSRVDYILRDYADWVVCSEEKHEWVLKSLANYHSKKRLESWRGLMQRGDFAAFVAELLEHHYDPLYKKSRGPMLQHFADHGLLHRIELPTISQSYFRLEVVPRLLELSTQENQFGPTTTQNSVALFHF
;
A
#
# COMPACT_ATOMS: atom_id res chain seq x y z
N MET A 1 -6.67 10.44 1.54
CA MET A 1 -6.94 11.52 0.54
C MET A 1 -7.99 11.13 -0.50
N ALA A 2 -7.91 9.92 -1.06
CA ALA A 2 -8.89 9.31 -1.96
C ALA A 2 -9.98 8.50 -1.22
N GLU A 3 -9.84 8.33 0.10
CA GLU A 3 -10.84 7.68 0.97
C GLU A 3 -11.23 6.26 0.47
N HIS A 4 -10.22 5.52 -0.02
CA HIS A 4 -10.40 4.21 -0.64
C HIS A 4 -9.45 3.18 0.01
N LYS A 5 -9.99 2.06 0.48
CA LYS A 5 -9.21 0.98 1.12
C LYS A 5 -8.52 0.02 0.13
N GLY A 6 -8.68 0.21 -1.17
CA GLY A 6 -7.91 -0.55 -2.17
C GLY A 6 -8.30 -2.03 -2.31
N SER A 7 -9.38 -2.48 -1.66
CA SER A 7 -9.66 -3.90 -1.44
C SER A 7 -11.00 -4.37 -1.99
N MET A 8 -11.05 -5.63 -2.44
CA MET A 8 -12.26 -6.32 -2.89
C MET A 8 -13.24 -6.62 -1.74
N PHE A 9 -12.85 -6.44 -0.47
CA PHE A 9 -13.72 -6.71 0.69
C PHE A 9 -14.81 -5.66 0.91
N GLY A 10 -14.89 -4.65 0.05
CA GLY A 10 -15.80 -3.53 0.22
C GLY A 10 -15.27 -2.57 1.28
N GLY A 11 -15.14 -1.30 0.93
CA GLY A 11 -15.04 -0.27 1.96
C GLY A 11 -16.35 -0.30 2.75
N SER A 12 -16.25 -0.37 4.08
CA SER A 12 -17.28 0.16 4.98
C SER A 12 -17.81 1.48 4.41
N ASP A 13 -19.12 1.75 4.53
CA ASP A 13 -19.89 2.93 4.10
C ASP A 13 -19.17 4.31 4.10
N LEU A 14 -18.07 4.44 3.37
CA LEU A 14 -17.31 5.67 3.17
C LEU A 14 -17.92 6.32 1.94
N THR A 15 -19.02 6.97 2.24
CA THR A 15 -19.73 8.00 1.49
C THR A 15 -18.84 8.69 0.45
N LYS A 16 -19.18 8.49 -0.84
CA LYS A 16 -18.71 9.23 -2.03
C LYS A 16 -17.21 9.49 -2.07
N SER A 17 -16.48 8.59 -2.74
CA SER A 17 -15.10 8.89 -3.19
C SER A 17 -15.04 10.30 -3.79
N PRO A 18 -14.02 11.11 -3.43
CA PRO A 18 -13.92 12.46 -3.91
C PRO A 18 -13.84 12.48 -5.44
N THR A 19 -14.32 13.58 -6.04
CA THR A 19 -14.11 13.80 -7.48
C THR A 19 -12.63 14.02 -7.75
N GLN A 20 -12.18 13.72 -8.97
CA GLN A 20 -10.80 13.97 -9.42
C GLN A 20 -10.31 15.37 -9.04
N LYS A 21 -11.13 16.41 -9.23
CA LYS A 21 -10.79 17.80 -8.88
C LYS A 21 -10.53 17.98 -7.39
N VAL A 22 -11.35 17.39 -6.53
CA VAL A 22 -11.18 17.47 -5.07
C VAL A 22 -9.92 16.72 -4.65
N PHE A 23 -9.68 15.55 -5.23
CA PHE A 23 -8.46 14.78 -5.00
C PHE A 23 -7.20 15.56 -5.39
N GLU A 24 -7.16 16.12 -6.60
CA GLU A 24 -6.02 16.93 -7.08
C GLU A 24 -5.80 18.18 -6.23
N SER A 25 -6.87 18.86 -5.82
CA SER A 25 -6.77 20.05 -4.95
C SER A 25 -6.17 19.69 -3.59
N ARG A 26 -6.60 18.58 -3.00
CA ARG A 26 -6.05 18.06 -1.73
C ARG A 26 -4.58 17.65 -1.92
N LEU A 27 -4.25 16.94 -2.99
CA LEU A 27 -2.88 16.52 -3.32
C LEU A 27 -1.95 17.72 -3.48
N HIS A 28 -2.39 18.72 -4.23
CA HIS A 28 -1.64 19.95 -4.43
C HIS A 28 -1.38 20.68 -3.10
N ALA A 29 -2.42 20.88 -2.28
CA ALA A 29 -2.28 21.55 -0.99
C ALA A 29 -1.28 20.82 -0.07
N ALA A 30 -1.34 19.48 -0.06
CA ALA A 30 -0.47 18.68 0.78
C ALA A 30 0.99 18.70 0.29
N LEU A 31 1.23 18.55 -1.02
CA LEU A 31 2.56 18.71 -1.60
C LEU A 31 3.12 20.12 -1.38
N HIS A 32 2.28 21.15 -1.52
CA HIS A 32 2.66 22.53 -1.30
C HIS A 32 3.12 22.78 0.14
N SER A 33 2.46 22.17 1.13
CA SER A 33 2.88 22.26 2.55
C SER A 33 4.25 21.65 2.85
N CYS A 34 4.76 20.81 1.94
CA CYS A 34 6.01 20.08 2.09
C CYS A 34 7.10 20.52 1.12
N LEU A 35 6.93 21.63 0.38
CA LEU A 35 7.91 22.09 -0.60
C LEU A 35 9.29 22.38 0.00
N ASN A 36 9.35 22.75 1.28
CA ASN A 36 10.58 23.01 2.01
C ASN A 36 11.11 21.75 2.75
N ALA A 37 10.43 20.62 2.65
CA ALA A 37 10.90 19.38 3.27
C ALA A 37 12.10 18.83 2.46
N PRO A 38 13.16 18.36 3.13
CA PRO A 38 14.32 17.78 2.46
C PRO A 38 13.97 16.48 1.70
N CYS A 39 12.92 15.79 2.11
CA CYS A 39 12.43 14.57 1.48
C CYS A 39 10.93 14.38 1.76
N ILE A 40 10.22 13.82 0.78
CA ILE A 40 8.81 13.47 0.88
C ILE A 40 8.69 11.96 0.65
N TRP A 41 8.18 11.24 1.64
CA TRP A 41 7.85 9.82 1.48
C TRP A 41 6.37 9.67 1.13
N THR A 42 6.12 8.92 0.07
CA THR A 42 4.77 8.58 -0.38
C THR A 42 4.65 7.08 -0.49
N GLU A 43 3.45 6.58 -0.26
CA GLU A 43 3.14 5.21 -0.62
C GLU A 43 3.31 4.99 -2.12
N CYS A 44 3.72 3.79 -2.48
CA CYS A 44 3.91 3.40 -3.87
C CYS A 44 2.55 3.06 -4.47
N GLU A 45 1.68 4.06 -4.61
CA GLU A 45 0.36 3.86 -5.18
C GLU A 45 0.39 3.63 -6.68
N SER A 46 -0.68 3.02 -7.17
CA SER A 46 -0.93 2.93 -8.60
C SER A 46 -1.25 4.32 -9.16
N LYS A 47 -1.22 4.48 -10.49
CA LYS A 47 -1.66 5.74 -11.12
C LYS A 47 -3.12 6.06 -10.76
N SER A 48 -3.95 5.03 -10.60
CA SER A 48 -5.33 5.13 -10.16
C SER A 48 -5.41 4.82 -8.67
N VAL A 49 -5.97 5.74 -7.89
CA VAL A 49 -6.19 5.60 -6.45
C VAL A 49 -7.68 5.42 -6.23
N GLY A 50 -8.16 4.18 -6.39
CA GLY A 50 -9.59 3.89 -6.45
C GLY A 50 -10.22 4.24 -7.81
N PRO A 51 -11.56 4.22 -7.92
CA PRO A 51 -12.26 4.25 -9.20
C PRO A 51 -12.35 5.64 -9.85
N SER A 52 -12.17 6.72 -9.10
CA SER A 52 -12.44 8.09 -9.57
C SER A 52 -11.30 9.08 -9.34
N CYS A 53 -10.18 8.62 -8.77
CA CYS A 53 -9.01 9.46 -8.50
C CYS A 53 -7.79 8.90 -9.22
N HIS A 54 -7.04 9.79 -9.88
CA HIS A 54 -5.82 9.47 -10.59
C HIS A 54 -4.72 10.47 -10.24
N LEU A 55 -3.49 10.00 -10.11
CA LEU A 55 -2.31 10.85 -10.02
C LEU A 55 -2.03 11.52 -11.36
N ASN A 56 -1.62 12.79 -11.33
CA ASN A 56 -1.18 13.47 -12.55
C ASN A 56 0.07 12.81 -13.13
N GLU A 57 0.20 12.82 -14.46
CA GLU A 57 1.29 12.12 -15.17
C GLU A 57 2.68 12.53 -14.70
N GLY A 58 2.90 13.82 -14.47
CA GLY A 58 4.20 14.35 -14.06
C GLY A 58 4.67 13.75 -12.73
N PHE A 59 3.79 13.77 -11.72
CA PHE A 59 4.09 13.19 -10.41
C PHE A 59 4.22 11.67 -10.47
N TRP A 60 3.30 11.00 -11.16
CA TRP A 60 3.35 9.55 -11.31
C TRP A 60 4.64 9.07 -11.99
N ARG A 61 5.07 9.76 -13.06
CA ARG A 61 6.34 9.47 -13.74
C ARG A 61 7.53 9.72 -12.81
N ARG A 62 7.51 10.78 -12.00
CA ARG A 62 8.58 11.05 -11.02
C ARG A 62 8.65 9.94 -9.95
N LEU A 63 7.52 9.46 -9.46
CA LEU A 63 7.46 8.33 -8.52
C LEU A 63 7.97 7.01 -9.13
N ARG A 64 7.89 6.86 -10.46
CA ARG A 64 8.32 5.65 -11.18
C ARG A 64 9.77 5.71 -11.67
N GLY A 65 10.36 6.90 -11.77
CA GLY A 65 11.74 7.12 -12.17
C GLY A 65 12.72 6.97 -11.01
N THR A 66 13.98 6.72 -11.33
CA THR A 66 15.11 6.58 -10.38
C THR A 66 15.78 7.90 -10.04
N GLU A 67 15.62 8.93 -10.87
CA GLU A 67 16.19 10.25 -10.63
C GLU A 67 15.62 10.87 -9.35
N GLY A 68 16.43 10.99 -8.30
CA GLY A 68 16.05 11.56 -7.00
C GLY A 68 14.85 10.86 -6.35
N THR A 69 14.63 9.57 -6.61
CA THR A 69 13.61 8.73 -5.95
C THR A 69 14.28 7.50 -5.37
N ARG A 70 13.92 7.14 -4.14
CA ARG A 70 14.30 5.86 -3.52
C ARG A 70 13.06 5.01 -3.33
N ARG A 71 13.25 3.69 -3.33
CA ARG A 71 12.18 2.74 -3.04
C ARG A 71 12.46 2.01 -1.76
N ILE A 72 11.47 1.98 -0.88
CA ILE A 72 11.50 1.20 0.34
C ILE A 72 10.54 0.02 0.18
N TRP A 73 11.07 -1.19 0.28
CA TRP A 73 10.30 -2.41 0.34
C TRP A 73 10.13 -2.83 1.79
N LEU A 74 8.90 -2.71 2.28
CA LEU A 74 8.50 -3.19 3.59
C LEU A 74 8.13 -4.67 3.48
N SER A 75 8.95 -5.53 4.05
CA SER A 75 8.81 -6.98 3.98
C SER A 75 8.19 -7.50 5.28
N ALA A 76 6.93 -7.89 5.25
CA ALA A 76 6.25 -8.51 6.38
C ALA A 76 6.02 -10.01 6.12
N SER A 77 6.10 -10.83 7.16
CA SER A 77 5.79 -12.26 7.06
C SER A 77 4.32 -12.48 6.65
N LEU A 78 4.00 -13.65 6.09
CA LEU A 78 2.60 -13.99 5.77
C LEU A 78 1.71 -13.87 7.01
N ASN A 79 2.14 -14.41 8.14
CA ASN A 79 1.40 -14.34 9.40
C ASN A 79 1.15 -12.90 9.84
N SER A 80 2.19 -12.04 9.84
CA SER A 80 2.04 -10.63 10.20
C SER A 80 1.06 -9.88 9.29
N ARG A 81 1.01 -10.24 8.00
CA ARG A 81 0.05 -9.68 7.03
C ARG A 81 -1.38 -10.18 7.29
N VAL A 82 -1.55 -11.48 7.55
CA VAL A 82 -2.84 -12.09 7.88
C VAL A 82 -3.41 -11.45 9.15
N ASP A 83 -2.63 -11.39 10.23
CA ASP A 83 -3.04 -10.80 11.50
C ASP A 83 -3.47 -9.34 11.34
N TYR A 84 -2.70 -8.57 10.55
CA TYR A 84 -3.03 -7.19 10.25
C TYR A 84 -4.36 -7.06 9.50
N ILE A 85 -4.56 -7.85 8.44
CA ILE A 85 -5.75 -7.80 7.61
C ILE A 85 -6.99 -8.21 8.42
N LEU A 86 -6.90 -9.29 9.21
CA LEU A 86 -8.02 -9.71 10.06
C LEU A 86 -8.40 -8.63 11.07
N ARG A 87 -7.44 -7.88 11.58
CA ARG A 87 -7.71 -6.73 12.47
C ARG A 87 -8.31 -5.54 11.72
N ASP A 88 -7.78 -5.18 10.55
CA ASP A 88 -8.25 -4.01 9.76
C ASP A 88 -9.64 -4.24 9.13
N TYR A 89 -9.98 -5.51 8.86
CA TYR A 89 -11.24 -5.97 8.29
C TYR A 89 -12.08 -6.77 9.30
N ALA A 90 -11.90 -6.54 10.60
CA ALA A 90 -12.62 -7.26 11.65
C ALA A 90 -14.15 -7.18 11.45
N ASP A 91 -14.66 -6.01 11.04
CA ASP A 91 -16.09 -5.81 10.75
C ASP A 91 -16.58 -6.68 9.57
N TRP A 92 -15.72 -6.92 8.58
CA TRP A 92 -16.05 -7.77 7.43
C TRP A 92 -16.01 -9.27 7.79
N VAL A 93 -15.14 -9.67 8.71
CA VAL A 93 -15.07 -11.05 9.21
C VAL A 93 -16.40 -11.47 9.85
N VAL A 94 -17.06 -10.55 10.55
CA VAL A 94 -18.36 -10.78 11.22
C VAL A 94 -19.57 -10.39 10.37
N CYS A 95 -19.38 -10.03 9.10
CA CYS A 95 -20.46 -9.68 8.18
C CYS A 95 -21.31 -10.90 7.77
N SER A 96 -22.43 -10.61 7.09
CA SER A 96 -23.33 -11.64 6.59
C SER A 96 -22.72 -12.50 5.48
N GLU A 97 -23.19 -13.74 5.35
CA GLU A 97 -22.72 -14.71 4.37
C GLU A 97 -22.88 -14.20 2.92
N GLU A 98 -23.88 -13.35 2.65
CA GLU A 98 -24.06 -12.75 1.32
C GLU A 98 -22.88 -11.85 0.92
N LYS A 99 -22.26 -11.13 1.87
CA LYS A 99 -21.07 -10.32 1.59
C LYS A 99 -19.86 -11.20 1.29
N HIS A 100 -19.70 -12.33 1.98
CA HIS A 100 -18.64 -13.29 1.70
C HIS A 100 -18.82 -13.91 0.30
N GLU A 101 -20.03 -14.32 -0.05
CA GLU A 101 -20.34 -14.86 -1.38
C GLU A 101 -20.13 -13.83 -2.50
N TRP A 102 -20.43 -12.55 -2.25
CA TRP A 102 -20.15 -11.49 -3.22
C TRP A 102 -18.66 -11.38 -3.55
N VAL A 103 -17.79 -11.48 -2.54
CA VAL A 103 -16.34 -11.49 -2.74
C VAL A 103 -15.92 -12.72 -3.56
N LEU A 104 -16.41 -13.91 -3.24
CA LEU A 104 -16.09 -15.12 -4.00
C LEU A 104 -16.55 -15.02 -5.46
N LYS A 105 -17.73 -14.44 -5.72
CA LYS A 105 -18.21 -14.17 -7.09
C LYS A 105 -17.28 -13.22 -7.85
N SER A 106 -16.78 -12.17 -7.19
CA SER A 106 -15.84 -11.23 -7.81
C SER A 106 -14.51 -11.88 -8.20
N LEU A 107 -14.13 -12.95 -7.48
CA LEU A 107 -12.90 -13.73 -7.69
C LEU A 107 -13.06 -14.84 -8.75
N ALA A 108 -14.29 -15.10 -9.21
CA ALA A 108 -14.59 -16.23 -10.09
C ALA A 108 -13.93 -16.16 -11.46
N ASN A 109 -13.63 -14.94 -11.95
CA ASN A 109 -12.92 -14.75 -13.22
C ASN A 109 -11.42 -15.00 -13.12
N TYR A 110 -10.87 -15.10 -11.90
CA TYR A 110 -9.43 -15.21 -11.65
C TYR A 110 -9.01 -16.59 -11.15
N HIS A 111 -9.96 -17.37 -10.63
CA HIS A 111 -9.67 -18.64 -9.96
C HIS A 111 -10.62 -19.76 -10.36
N SER A 112 -10.15 -21.00 -10.24
CA SER A 112 -10.95 -22.18 -10.55
C SER A 112 -12.08 -22.37 -9.54
N LYS A 113 -13.18 -23.00 -9.98
CA LYS A 113 -14.30 -23.36 -9.10
C LYS A 113 -13.85 -24.14 -7.86
N LYS A 114 -12.89 -25.05 -8.01
CA LYS A 114 -12.33 -25.83 -6.89
C LYS A 114 -11.72 -24.95 -5.80
N ARG A 115 -10.96 -23.90 -6.18
CA ARG A 115 -10.34 -22.98 -5.22
C ARG A 115 -11.39 -22.12 -4.53
N LEU A 116 -12.37 -21.63 -5.29
CA LEU A 116 -13.47 -20.84 -4.72
C LEU A 116 -14.29 -21.66 -3.72
N GLU A 117 -14.52 -22.96 -3.99
CA GLU A 117 -15.18 -23.87 -3.05
C GLU A 117 -14.34 -24.10 -1.78
N SER A 118 -13.02 -24.26 -1.95
CA SER A 118 -12.10 -24.35 -0.81
C SER A 118 -12.21 -23.10 0.07
N TRP A 119 -12.21 -21.92 -0.54
CA TRP A 119 -12.35 -20.64 0.15
C TRP A 119 -13.68 -20.47 0.84
N ARG A 120 -14.78 -20.86 0.20
CA ARG A 120 -16.09 -20.91 0.83
C ARG A 120 -16.06 -21.79 2.08
N GLY A 121 -15.48 -22.98 1.99
CA GLY A 121 -15.34 -23.89 3.13
C GLY A 121 -14.48 -23.33 4.26
N LEU A 122 -13.47 -22.50 3.97
CA LEU A 122 -12.70 -21.75 4.98
C LEU A 122 -13.57 -20.74 5.72
N MET A 123 -14.36 -19.96 4.97
CA MET A 123 -15.25 -18.94 5.54
C MET A 123 -16.37 -19.55 6.38
N GLN A 124 -17.04 -20.61 5.88
CA GLN A 124 -18.16 -21.26 6.57
C GLN A 124 -17.78 -21.89 7.91
N ARG A 125 -16.52 -22.33 8.06
CA ARG A 125 -16.00 -22.86 9.33
C ARG A 125 -15.34 -21.80 10.22
N GLY A 126 -15.38 -20.52 9.81
CA GLY A 126 -14.78 -19.40 10.53
C GLY A 126 -13.25 -19.31 10.45
N ASP A 127 -12.60 -20.09 9.58
CA ASP A 127 -11.14 -20.08 9.41
C ASP A 127 -10.70 -19.00 8.43
N PHE A 128 -10.95 -17.75 8.83
CA PHE A 128 -10.62 -16.58 8.02
C PHE A 128 -9.12 -16.35 7.91
N ALA A 129 -8.33 -16.81 8.88
CA ALA A 129 -6.88 -16.75 8.81
C ALA A 129 -6.34 -17.55 7.62
N ALA A 130 -6.80 -18.79 7.46
CA ALA A 130 -6.42 -19.62 6.32
C ALA A 130 -6.96 -19.04 4.99
N PHE A 131 -8.19 -18.51 4.98
CA PHE A 131 -8.73 -17.83 3.80
C PHE A 131 -7.88 -16.64 3.36
N VAL A 132 -7.54 -15.74 4.28
CA VAL A 132 -6.72 -14.56 3.99
C VAL A 132 -5.32 -14.97 3.53
N ALA A 133 -4.72 -15.99 4.17
CA ALA A 133 -3.43 -16.53 3.77
C ALA A 133 -3.45 -17.02 2.31
N GLU A 134 -4.42 -17.88 1.95
CA GLU A 134 -4.55 -18.38 0.58
C GLU A 134 -4.84 -17.27 -0.43
N LEU A 135 -5.66 -16.28 -0.04
CA LEU A 135 -5.97 -15.16 -0.90
C LEU A 135 -4.73 -14.29 -1.17
N LEU A 136 -3.91 -14.03 -0.15
CA LEU A 136 -2.63 -13.33 -0.32
C LEU A 136 -1.71 -14.08 -1.28
N GLU A 137 -1.48 -15.36 -1.05
CA GLU A 137 -0.52 -16.15 -1.82
C GLU A 137 -0.97 -16.41 -3.27
N HIS A 138 -2.27 -16.61 -3.48
CA HIS A 138 -2.79 -17.06 -4.77
C HIS A 138 -3.42 -15.96 -5.61
N HIS A 139 -3.84 -14.85 -5.02
CA HIS A 139 -4.43 -13.74 -5.73
C HIS A 139 -3.52 -12.51 -5.71
N TYR A 140 -3.22 -11.97 -4.52
CA TYR A 140 -2.56 -10.67 -4.43
C TYR A 140 -1.06 -10.71 -4.70
N ASP A 141 -0.29 -11.60 -4.06
CA ASP A 141 1.17 -11.66 -4.19
C ASP A 141 1.63 -11.85 -5.66
N PRO A 142 1.00 -12.72 -6.48
CA PRO A 142 1.31 -12.83 -7.90
C PRO A 142 1.01 -11.54 -8.70
N LEU A 143 -0.11 -10.88 -8.43
CA LEU A 143 -0.48 -9.62 -9.08
C LEU A 143 0.48 -8.49 -8.73
N TYR A 144 0.90 -8.40 -7.47
CA TYR A 144 1.93 -7.45 -7.03
C TYR A 144 3.28 -7.72 -7.69
N LYS A 145 3.74 -8.98 -7.72
CA LYS A 145 4.99 -9.35 -8.42
C LYS A 145 4.94 -8.99 -9.90
N LYS A 146 3.84 -9.29 -10.59
CA LYS A 146 3.69 -8.98 -12.02
C LYS A 146 3.69 -7.47 -12.29
N SER A 147 2.97 -6.70 -11.48
CA SER A 147 2.80 -5.25 -11.71
C SER A 147 3.99 -4.41 -11.23
N ARG A 148 4.68 -4.82 -10.16
CA ARG A 148 5.75 -4.04 -9.52
C ARG A 148 7.14 -4.62 -9.70
N GLY A 149 7.27 -5.91 -10.01
CA GLY A 149 8.55 -6.60 -10.15
C GLY A 149 9.56 -5.89 -11.05
N PRO A 150 9.20 -5.53 -12.31
CA PRO A 150 10.13 -4.85 -13.21
C PRO A 150 10.62 -3.50 -12.67
N MET A 151 9.73 -2.74 -12.01
CA MET A 151 10.10 -1.47 -11.38
C MET A 151 11.02 -1.70 -10.17
N LEU A 152 10.70 -2.66 -9.30
CA LEU A 152 11.56 -2.97 -8.15
C LEU A 152 12.94 -3.44 -8.60
N GLN A 153 13.03 -4.27 -9.63
CA GLN A 153 14.30 -4.69 -10.22
C GLN A 153 15.09 -3.48 -10.74
N HIS A 154 14.45 -2.60 -11.50
CA HIS A 154 15.10 -1.39 -12.01
C HIS A 154 15.69 -0.50 -10.90
N PHE A 155 14.98 -0.32 -9.78
CA PHE A 155 15.52 0.39 -8.62
C PHE A 155 16.66 -0.36 -7.93
N ALA A 156 16.58 -1.69 -7.86
CA ALA A 156 17.63 -2.53 -7.30
C ALA A 156 18.92 -2.44 -8.12
N ASP A 157 18.81 -2.47 -9.45
CA ASP A 157 19.94 -2.36 -10.38
C ASP A 157 20.69 -1.02 -10.22
N HIS A 158 20.00 0.03 -9.75
CA HIS A 158 20.58 1.34 -9.47
C HIS A 158 21.01 1.54 -8.00
N GLY A 159 20.88 0.51 -7.15
CA GLY A 159 21.18 0.64 -5.71
C GLY A 159 20.20 1.52 -4.93
N LEU A 160 19.01 1.77 -5.49
CA LEU A 160 17.99 2.67 -4.93
C LEU A 160 16.84 1.93 -4.22
N LEU A 161 16.88 0.59 -4.20
CA LEU A 161 15.93 -0.25 -3.47
C LEU A 161 16.48 -0.61 -2.09
N HIS A 162 15.79 -0.16 -1.05
CA HIS A 162 16.07 -0.49 0.34
C HIS A 162 15.01 -1.43 0.87
N ARG A 163 15.40 -2.44 1.64
CA ARG A 163 14.49 -3.39 2.24
C ARG A 163 14.47 -3.24 3.76
N ILE A 164 13.28 -3.17 4.33
CA ILE A 164 13.07 -3.11 5.77
C ILE A 164 12.15 -4.26 6.15
N GLU A 165 12.63 -5.15 7.01
CA GLU A 165 11.80 -6.22 7.56
C GLU A 165 10.84 -5.66 8.62
N LEU A 166 9.59 -6.09 8.53
CA LEU A 166 8.50 -5.78 9.43
C LEU A 166 8.07 -7.05 10.15
N PRO A 167 8.63 -7.35 11.34
CA PRO A 167 8.18 -8.49 12.14
C PRO A 167 6.71 -8.34 12.57
N THR A 168 6.24 -7.10 12.73
CA THR A 168 4.84 -6.77 13.03
C THR A 168 4.38 -5.56 12.22
N ILE A 169 3.09 -5.54 11.87
CA ILE A 169 2.45 -4.41 11.22
C ILE A 169 1.65 -3.65 12.28
N SER A 170 2.27 -2.65 12.88
CA SER A 170 1.65 -1.75 13.86
C SER A 170 2.15 -0.32 13.69
N GLN A 171 1.32 0.64 14.04
CA GLN A 171 1.67 2.06 13.96
C GLN A 171 2.86 2.39 14.88
N SER A 172 2.92 1.77 16.07
CA SER A 172 4.00 1.96 17.03
C SER A 172 5.34 1.44 16.48
N TYR A 173 5.37 0.22 15.93
CA TYR A 173 6.59 -0.32 15.33
C TYR A 173 7.04 0.53 14.14
N PHE A 174 6.09 0.93 13.27
CA PHE A 174 6.42 1.79 12.14
C PHE A 174 7.06 3.10 12.60
N ARG A 175 6.47 3.78 13.60
CA ARG A 175 6.98 5.05 14.12
C ARG A 175 8.36 4.91 14.77
N LEU A 176 8.59 3.84 15.53
CA LEU A 176 9.83 3.67 16.30
C LEU A 176 10.97 3.09 15.47
N GLU A 177 10.68 2.20 14.52
CA GLU A 177 11.72 1.41 13.83
C GLU A 177 11.87 1.76 12.36
N VAL A 178 10.78 2.18 11.70
CA VAL A 178 10.80 2.47 10.25
C VAL A 178 11.09 3.94 9.99
N VAL A 179 10.40 4.85 10.67
CA VAL A 179 10.56 6.30 10.46
C VAL A 179 12.01 6.78 10.67
N PRO A 180 12.76 6.35 11.71
CA PRO A 180 14.17 6.73 11.84
C PRO A 180 15.04 6.28 10.66
N ARG A 181 14.80 5.09 10.11
CA ARG A 181 15.53 4.60 8.92
C ARG A 181 15.18 5.41 7.67
N LEU A 182 13.92 5.81 7.53
CA LEU A 182 13.50 6.71 6.44
C LEU A 182 14.18 8.09 6.56
N LEU A 183 14.33 8.60 7.78
CA LEU A 183 15.05 9.84 8.06
C LEU A 183 16.54 9.72 7.70
N GLU A 184 17.21 8.64 8.12
CA GLU A 184 18.60 8.37 7.75
C GLU A 184 18.78 8.34 6.23
N LEU A 185 17.92 7.61 5.52
CA LEU A 185 17.96 7.51 4.06
C LEU A 185 17.72 8.85 3.35
N SER A 186 16.98 9.76 3.97
CA SER A 186 16.75 11.11 3.43
C SER A 186 17.95 12.06 3.60
N THR A 187 18.85 11.78 4.55
CA THR A 187 19.98 12.67 4.88
C THR A 187 21.30 12.28 4.20
N GLN A 188 21.43 11.04 3.73
CA GLN A 188 22.62 10.56 3.02
C GLN A 188 22.90 11.25 1.67
N GLU A 189 22.01 12.14 1.20
CA GLU A 189 22.23 12.99 0.02
C GLU A 189 22.94 14.32 0.31
N ASN A 190 23.10 14.73 1.56
CA ASN A 190 23.72 16.03 1.88
C ASN A 190 25.26 16.05 1.87
N GLN A 191 25.93 15.05 1.30
CA GLN A 191 27.39 15.03 1.17
C GLN A 191 27.92 15.74 -0.09
N PHE A 192 27.07 16.37 -0.91
CA PHE A 192 27.46 17.18 -2.08
C PHE A 192 26.91 18.63 -2.09
N GLY A 193 26.54 19.21 -0.94
CA GLY A 193 26.12 20.62 -0.85
C GLY A 193 26.13 21.14 0.60
N PRO A 194 26.30 22.46 0.85
CA PRO A 194 26.60 22.96 2.18
C PRO A 194 25.38 22.86 3.10
N THR A 195 25.65 22.34 4.29
CA THR A 195 24.79 22.28 5.49
C THR A 195 23.93 23.52 5.69
N THR A 196 22.64 23.34 6.00
CA THR A 196 21.99 23.68 7.29
C THR A 196 20.46 23.47 7.16
N THR A 197 19.82 23.00 8.25
CA THR A 197 18.44 23.28 8.74
C THR A 197 17.53 22.06 8.97
N GLN A 198 16.81 22.13 10.09
CA GLN A 198 15.95 21.17 10.78
C GLN A 198 15.26 20.08 9.92
N ASN A 199 15.53 18.83 10.31
CA ASN A 199 14.93 17.63 9.73
C ASN A 199 13.46 17.51 10.11
N SER A 200 12.58 17.78 9.15
CA SER A 200 11.19 17.34 9.18
C SER A 200 10.95 16.45 7.96
N VAL A 201 10.41 15.25 8.20
CA VAL A 201 10.04 14.30 7.15
C VAL A 201 8.52 14.17 7.14
N ALA A 202 7.92 14.38 5.97
CA ALA A 202 6.50 14.17 5.75
C ALA A 202 6.25 12.76 5.20
N LEU A 203 5.38 12.02 5.89
CA LEU A 203 4.85 10.72 5.46
C LEU A 203 3.43 10.91 4.92
N PHE A 204 3.20 10.50 3.68
CA PHE A 204 1.89 10.58 3.03
C PHE A 204 1.24 9.21 2.88
N HIS A 205 -0.02 9.12 3.34
CA HIS A 205 -0.95 8.02 3.10
C HIS A 205 -2.07 8.53 2.19
N PHE A 206 -2.41 7.79 1.12
CA PHE A 206 -3.39 8.23 0.13
C PHE A 206 -4.85 7.98 0.52
#